data_AF-A0A7J3MLU6-F1
#
_entry.id   AF-A0A7J3MLU6-F1
#
_cell.length_a   1.000
_cell.length_b   1.000
_cell.length_c   1.000
_cell.angle_alpha   90.00
_cell.angle_beta   90.00
_cell.angle_gamma   90.00
#
_symmetry.space_group_name_H-M   'P 1'
#
loop_
_entity.id
_entity.type
_entity.pdbx_description
1 polymer ?
#
loop_
_entity_poly.entity_id
_entity_poly.type
_entity_poly.pdbx_seq_one_letter_code
_entity_poly.pdbx_strand_id
1 'polypeptide(L)' 'MGGPSGATFEEAISWGKESPAGKNAAYYCDVTIALPIVVHALVEKVDRRDNPPGFSRLFNTA' A
#
# COMPACT_ATOMS: atom_id res chain seq x y z
N MET A 1 20.75 8.85 -0.13
CA MET A 1 20.04 9.22 -1.37
C MET A 1 18.63 9.59 -0.96
N GLY A 2 18.45 10.87 -0.62
CA GLY A 2 17.33 11.35 0.19
C GLY A 2 16.37 12.19 -0.64
N GLY A 3 15.12 11.74 -0.63
CA GLY A 3 13.91 12.36 -1.16
C GLY A 3 12.77 11.35 -0.99
N PRO A 4 11.56 11.73 -0.53
CA PRO A 4 10.49 10.78 -0.20
C PRO A 4 10.09 9.86 -1.36
N SER A 5 10.37 10.27 -2.60
CA SER A 5 10.11 9.52 -3.83
C SER A 5 10.95 8.24 -3.99
N GLY A 6 12.03 8.08 -3.22
CA GLY A 6 12.91 6.90 -3.25
C GLY A 6 13.14 6.25 -1.89
N ALA A 7 12.31 6.58 -0.89
CA ALA A 7 12.41 6.01 0.44
C ALA A 7 12.16 4.51 0.42
N THR A 8 12.97 3.74 1.16
CA THR A 8 12.79 2.29 1.26
C THR A 8 11.66 1.94 2.22
N PHE A 9 11.16 0.70 2.18
CA PHE A 9 10.19 0.23 3.17
C PHE A 9 10.76 0.28 4.59
N GLU A 10 12.05 0.00 4.77
CA GLU A 10 12.74 0.12 6.06
C GLU A 10 12.65 1.54 6.62
N GLU A 11 12.86 2.53 5.76
CA GLU A 11 12.70 3.94 6.11
C GLU A 11 11.25 4.22 6.50
N ALA A 12 10.26 3.87 5.67
CA ALA A 12 8.85 4.07 5.99
C ALA A 12 8.42 3.41 7.33
N ILE A 13 8.94 2.22 7.61
CA ILE A 13 8.70 1.48 8.86
C ILE A 13 9.32 2.21 10.06
N SER A 14 10.56 2.71 9.93
CA SER A 14 11.25 3.44 11.01
C SER A 14 10.50 4.70 11.47
N TRP A 15 9.74 5.32 10.57
CA TRP A 15 8.88 6.47 10.87
C TRP A 15 7.46 6.09 11.29
N GLY A 16 7.14 4.80 11.37
CA GLY A 16 5.80 4.30 11.72
C GLY A 16 4.74 4.56 10.63
N LYS A 17 5.15 4.81 9.38
CA LYS A 17 4.23 5.05 8.25
C LYS A 17 3.73 3.76 7.60
N GLU A 18 4.44 2.66 7.81
CA GLU A 18 4.12 1.35 7.27
C GLU A 18 4.24 0.28 8.37
N SER A 19 3.47 -0.81 8.26
CA SER A 19 3.53 -1.90 9.23
C SER A 19 4.79 -2.75 9.02
N PRO A 20 5.53 -3.11 10.08
CA PRO A 20 6.63 -4.09 9.99
C PRO A 20 6.19 -5.47 9.49
N ALA A 21 4.90 -5.81 9.66
CA ALA A 21 4.31 -7.07 9.20
C ALA A 21 3.62 -6.94 7.83
N GLY A 22 3.67 -5.77 7.20
CA GLY A 22 3.08 -5.50 5.90
C GLY A 22 3.72 -6.33 4.78
N LYS A 23 2.93 -6.80 3.83
CA LYS A 23 3.42 -7.46 2.61
C LYS A 23 3.81 -6.40 1.59
N ASN A 24 4.98 -5.81 1.78
CA ASN A 24 5.46 -4.69 0.99
C ASN A 24 6.13 -5.17 -0.30
N ALA A 25 5.83 -4.51 -1.43
CA ALA A 25 6.45 -4.77 -2.72
C ALA A 25 6.69 -3.47 -3.48
N ALA A 26 7.89 -3.30 -4.03
CA ALA A 26 8.26 -2.18 -4.88
C ALA A 26 8.59 -2.69 -6.28
N TYR A 27 8.07 -2.04 -7.32
CA TYR A 27 8.35 -2.37 -8.70
C TYR A 27 8.91 -1.14 -9.41
N TYR A 28 10.07 -1.30 -10.04
CA TYR A 28 10.82 -0.21 -10.68
C TYR A 28 10.58 -0.23 -12.18
N CYS A 29 9.51 0.42 -12.62
CA CYS A 29 9.16 0.59 -14.04
C CYS A 29 8.41 1.91 -14.26
N ASP A 30 8.13 2.23 -15.53
CA ASP A 30 7.18 3.30 -15.87
C ASP A 30 5.76 2.94 -15.42
N VAL A 31 5.11 3.84 -14.69
CA VAL A 31 3.74 3.66 -14.18
C VAL A 31 2.74 3.48 -15.32
N THR A 32 2.95 4.15 -16.45
CA THR A 32 2.04 4.06 -17.61
C THR A 32 2.03 2.66 -18.24
N ILE A 33 3.09 1.87 -18.01
CA ILE A 33 3.19 0.48 -18.47
C ILE A 33 2.61 -0.49 -17.44
N ALA A 34 3.01 -0.40 -16.18
CA ALA A 34 2.61 -1.39 -15.18
C ALA A 34 1.21 -1.18 -14.60
N LEU A 35 0.77 0.07 -14.44
CA LEU A 35 -0.51 0.36 -13.80
C LEU A 35 -1.71 -0.28 -14.51
N PRO A 36 -1.83 -0.23 -15.86
CA PRO A 36 -2.93 -0.91 -16.54
C PRO A 36 -2.97 -2.41 -16.27
N ILE A 37 -1.81 -3.09 -16.24
CA ILE A 37 -1.71 -4.54 -16.01
C ILE A 37 -2.19 -4.88 -14.60
N VAL A 38 -1.71 -4.15 -13.59
CA VAL A 38 -2.06 -4.38 -12.18
C VAL A 38 -3.55 -4.13 -11.96
N VAL A 39 -4.11 -3.06 -12.53
CA VAL A 39 -5.54 -2.73 -12.41
C VAL A 39 -6.41 -3.79 -13.08
N HIS A 40 -6.08 -4.22 -14.30
CA HIS A 40 -6.82 -5.29 -14.97
C HIS A 40 -6.80 -6.58 -14.16
N ALA A 41 -5.63 -7.00 -13.68
CA ALA A 41 -5.52 -8.19 -12.85
C ALA A 41 -6.33 -8.09 -11.55
N LEU A 42 -6.39 -6.90 -10.93
CA LEU A 42 -7.20 -6.67 -9.74
C LEU A 42 -8.69 -6.82 -10.05
N VAL A 43 -9.18 -6.20 -11.13
CA VAL A 43 -10.58 -6.26 -11.54
C VAL A 43 -11.02 -7.69 -11.89
N GLU A 44 -10.15 -8.48 -12.53
CA GLU A 44 -10.48 -9.85 -12.93
C GLU A 44 -10.44 -10.84 -11.75
N LYS A 45 -9.53 -10.64 -10.79
CA LYS A 45 -9.22 -11.64 -9.76
C LYS A 45 -9.74 -11.31 -8.37
N VAL A 46 -10.13 -10.06 -8.12
CA VAL A 46 -10.56 -9.59 -6.80
C VAL A 46 -11.97 -9.03 -6.87
N ASP A 47 -12.94 -9.84 -6.43
CA ASP A 47 -14.36 -9.47 -6.38
C ASP A 47 -14.67 -8.50 -5.24
N ARG A 48 -14.09 -8.73 -4.06
CA ARG A 48 -14.22 -7.87 -2.88
C ARG A 48 -12.93 -7.81 -2.09
N ARG A 49 -12.71 -6.69 -1.39
CA ARG A 49 -11.63 -6.60 -0.40
C ARG A 49 -12.02 -7.38 0.84
N ASP A 50 -11.27 -8.42 1.15
CA ASP A 50 -11.42 -9.14 2.41
C ASP A 50 -10.88 -8.31 3.58
N ASN A 51 -11.64 -8.28 4.68
CA ASN A 51 -11.30 -7.61 5.93
C ASN A 51 -10.91 -6.12 5.79
N PRO A 52 -11.85 -5.23 5.39
CA PRO A 52 -11.58 -3.80 5.35
C PRO A 52 -11.27 -3.25 6.74
N PRO A 53 -10.40 -2.22 6.86
CA PRO A 53 -10.06 -1.64 8.15
C PRO A 53 -11.31 -1.05 8.83
N GLY A 54 -11.58 -1.51 10.05
CA GLY A 54 -12.64 -0.95 10.89
C GLY A 54 -12.17 0.33 11.56
N PHE A 55 -12.81 1.46 11.22
CA PHE A 55 -12.51 2.77 11.80
C PHE A 55 -13.33 3.08 13.07
N SER A 56 -14.04 2.09 13.62
CA SER A 56 -14.90 2.28 14.81
C SER A 56 -14.16 2.89 16.00
N ARG A 57 -12.88 2.54 16.21
CA ARG A 57 -12.03 3.10 17.27
C ARG A 57 -11.62 4.57 17.05
N LEU A 58 -11.71 5.10 15.84
CA LEU A 58 -11.40 6.50 15.53
C LEU A 58 -12.60 7.43 15.75
N PHE A 59 -13.82 6.88 15.69
CA PHE A 59 -15.06 7.64 15.84
C PHE A 59 -15.79 7.36 17.16
N ASN A 60 -15.31 6.41 17.97
CA ASN A 60 -15.85 6.14 19.29
C ASN A 60 -15.16 7.02 20.35
N THR A 61 -15.52 8.29 20.35
CA THR A 61 -15.21 9.23 21.45
C THR A 61 -16.52 9.90 21.85
N ALA A 62 -17.26 9.24 22.73
CA ALA A 62 -18.37 9.76 23.51
C ALA A 62 -18.33 9.09 24.88
#